data_AF-A0A397FU93-F1
#
_entry.id   AF-A0A397FU93-F1
#
_cell.length_a   1.000
_cell.length_b   1.000
_cell.length_c   1.000
_cell.angle_alpha   90.00
_cell.angle_beta   90.00
_cell.angle_gamma   90.00
#
_symmetry.space_group_name_H-M   'P 1'
#
loop_
_entity.id
_entity.type
_entity.pdbx_description
1 polymer ?
#
loop_
_entity_poly.entity_id
_entity_poly.type
_entity_poly.pdbx_seq_one_letter_code
_entity_poly.pdbx_strand_id
1 'polypeptide(L)'
;MKYIADQLHTDFSQLGYARKGNPAYNNDSTYWDGGHCNWGGSHNLREDCGTLARGFDKLQSLDSKKIIEELNKCTSQQEYETKKRDYTRKVDEISNNLHPRTGASSAMFGICIIWADDAMSPYVEEKMQECRRELDELKSQLTGEKYQHIEELRRLKLEQKQIEKRIQENKRKASKEKDPTKRAALLLLIEEDGKKLEDNLRKQQAIPTSKINFDPSKYVSDMIEGIKKALEKKARGNSGGDGNSGSGGGGNRRNPTDPNDPFDSDSDNNNDPDGNNNKTPRNKRKKDDDNQSNQQLIIFAVVALVVLFLLMNQKDSQPRSRYEYDY
;
A
#
# COMPACT_ATOMS: atom_id res chain seq x y z
N MET A 1 3.43 -12.88 3.71
CA MET A 1 4.00 -14.21 4.00
C MET A 1 3.51 -14.58 5.39
N LYS A 2 2.87 -15.74 5.58
CA LYS A 2 2.37 -16.15 6.90
C LYS A 2 3.52 -16.78 7.68
N TYR A 3 3.78 -16.32 8.90
CA TYR A 3 4.84 -16.90 9.72
C TYR A 3 4.32 -18.19 10.36
N ILE A 4 5.00 -19.30 10.10
CA ILE A 4 4.62 -20.61 10.64
C ILE A 4 5.56 -20.92 11.79
N ALA A 5 5.00 -21.17 12.98
CA ALA A 5 5.77 -21.44 14.19
C ALA A 5 6.78 -22.58 14.01
N ASP A 6 6.40 -23.64 13.28
CA ASP A 6 7.29 -24.79 13.03
C ASP A 6 8.47 -24.43 12.09
N GLN A 7 8.29 -23.48 11.17
CA GLN A 7 9.39 -22.98 10.33
C GLN A 7 10.37 -22.18 11.17
N LEU A 8 9.87 -21.21 11.96
CA LEU A 8 10.70 -20.44 12.88
C LEU A 8 11.45 -21.37 13.84
N HIS A 9 10.76 -22.35 14.43
CA HIS A 9 11.37 -23.33 15.32
C HIS A 9 12.49 -24.12 14.64
N THR A 10 12.28 -24.56 13.39
CA THR A 10 13.31 -25.27 12.62
C THR A 10 14.55 -24.41 12.41
N ASP A 11 14.34 -23.18 11.94
CA ASP A 11 15.42 -22.23 11.66
C ASP A 11 16.20 -21.89 12.94
N PHE A 12 15.49 -21.60 14.03
CA PHE A 12 16.08 -21.29 15.32
C PHE A 12 16.76 -22.49 16.00
N SER A 13 16.21 -23.71 15.87
CA SER A 13 16.83 -24.91 16.44
C SER A 13 18.18 -25.20 15.78
N GLN A 14 18.26 -25.11 14.44
CA GLN A 14 19.52 -25.31 13.70
C GLN A 14 20.62 -24.35 14.17
N LEU A 15 20.24 -23.10 14.48
CA LEU A 15 21.14 -22.10 15.03
C LEU A 15 21.59 -22.40 16.46
N GLY A 16 20.68 -22.86 17.32
CA GLY A 16 21.01 -23.29 18.68
C GLY A 16 22.03 -24.44 18.69
N TYR A 17 21.86 -25.42 17.79
CA TYR A 17 22.83 -26.52 17.64
C TYR A 17 24.22 -26.05 17.22
N ALA A 18 24.32 -25.05 16.33
CA ALA A 18 25.60 -24.50 15.91
C ALA A 18 26.36 -23.78 17.05
N ARG A 19 25.67 -23.37 18.12
CA ARG A 19 26.26 -22.67 19.28
C ARG A 19 26.59 -23.60 20.45
N LYS A 20 26.09 -24.84 20.43
CA LYS A 20 26.27 -25.81 21.51
C LYS A 20 27.75 -26.13 21.71
N GLY A 21 28.26 -25.91 22.92
CA GLY A 21 29.66 -26.17 23.29
C GLY A 21 30.64 -25.02 23.06
N ASN A 22 30.19 -23.85 22.60
CA ASN A 22 31.03 -22.66 22.51
C ASN A 22 31.08 -21.92 23.87
N PRO A 23 32.26 -21.77 24.50
CA PRO A 23 32.40 -21.15 25.82
C PRO A 23 31.86 -19.72 25.93
N ALA A 24 31.83 -18.98 24.80
CA ALA A 24 31.30 -17.62 24.74
C ALA A 24 29.78 -17.57 24.98
N TYR A 25 29.07 -18.70 24.83
CA TYR A 25 27.62 -18.81 24.94
C TYR A 25 27.17 -19.78 26.04
N ASN A 26 28.05 -20.13 26.99
CA ASN A 26 27.73 -21.06 28.09
C ASN A 26 26.50 -20.62 28.91
N ASN A 27 26.24 -19.31 28.97
CA ASN A 27 25.10 -18.72 29.67
C ASN A 27 23.75 -18.84 28.92
N ASP A 28 23.77 -19.20 27.62
CA ASP A 28 22.58 -19.34 26.76
C ASP A 28 22.20 -20.82 26.52
N SER A 29 22.95 -21.76 27.10
CA SER A 29 22.89 -23.19 26.78
C SER A 29 21.53 -23.86 27.05
N THR A 30 20.68 -23.27 27.89
CA THR A 30 19.34 -23.79 28.24
C THR A 30 18.20 -23.14 27.46
N TYR A 31 18.44 -22.05 26.73
CA TYR A 31 17.41 -21.35 25.95
C TYR A 31 16.86 -22.22 24.81
N TRP A 32 17.75 -22.97 24.16
CA TRP A 32 17.44 -23.77 22.96
C TRP A 32 16.85 -25.16 23.27
N ASP A 33 17.22 -25.73 24.42
CA ASP A 33 16.84 -27.08 24.83
C ASP A 33 15.66 -27.07 25.83
N GLY A 34 15.11 -25.89 26.16
CA GLY A 34 14.00 -25.69 27.09
C GLY A 34 14.46 -25.63 28.54
N GLY A 35 14.51 -24.43 29.13
CA GLY A 35 15.00 -24.24 30.48
C GLY A 35 14.98 -22.79 30.96
N HIS A 36 15.46 -22.57 32.18
CA HIS A 36 15.59 -21.24 32.75
C HIS A 36 16.84 -20.55 32.19
N CYS A 37 16.69 -19.32 31.72
CA CYS A 37 17.83 -18.44 31.47
C CYS A 37 18.38 -17.93 32.81
N ASN A 38 19.63 -17.48 32.80
CA ASN A 38 20.34 -17.00 34.00
C ASN A 38 19.71 -15.74 34.63
N TRP A 39 18.71 -15.15 33.98
CA TRP A 39 17.96 -13.98 34.44
C TRP A 39 16.57 -14.35 34.99
N GLY A 40 16.30 -15.65 35.20
CA GLY A 40 15.08 -16.15 35.86
C GLY A 40 13.89 -16.38 34.93
N GLY A 41 14.01 -16.11 33.63
CA GLY A 41 12.98 -16.43 32.64
C GLY A 41 13.00 -17.90 32.25
N SER A 42 11.85 -18.55 32.14
CA SER A 42 11.74 -19.88 31.53
C SER A 42 11.50 -19.73 30.04
N HIS A 43 12.25 -20.46 29.23
CA HIS A 43 12.12 -20.46 27.78
C HIS A 43 11.74 -21.83 27.26
N ASN A 44 10.80 -21.83 26.32
CA ASN A 44 10.51 -22.97 25.49
C ASN A 44 10.55 -22.49 24.05
N LEU A 45 11.57 -22.92 23.29
CA LEU A 45 11.81 -22.41 21.95
C LEU A 45 10.57 -22.53 21.05
N ARG A 46 9.80 -23.62 21.18
CA ARG A 46 8.58 -23.83 20.38
C ARG A 46 7.47 -22.86 20.75
N GLU A 47 7.28 -22.61 22.04
CA GLU A 47 6.29 -21.64 22.53
C GLU A 47 6.69 -20.21 22.15
N ASP A 48 7.98 -19.87 22.28
CA ASP A 48 8.55 -18.58 21.90
C ASP A 48 8.40 -18.34 20.39
N CYS A 49 8.73 -19.33 19.56
CA CYS A 49 8.49 -19.26 18.10
C CYS A 49 7.00 -19.10 17.76
N GLY A 50 6.12 -19.77 18.51
CA GLY A 50 4.68 -19.60 18.38
C GLY A 50 4.21 -18.19 18.74
N THR A 51 4.79 -17.60 19.79
CA THR A 51 4.52 -16.23 20.22
C THR A 51 5.04 -15.21 19.21
N LEU A 52 6.26 -15.41 18.67
CA LEU A 52 6.81 -14.60 17.57
C LEU A 52 5.91 -14.64 16.34
N ALA A 53 5.52 -15.84 15.88
CA ALA A 53 4.65 -16.00 14.72
C ALA A 53 3.31 -15.25 14.90
N ARG A 54 2.68 -15.37 16.07
CA ARG A 54 1.45 -14.63 16.39
C ARG A 54 1.67 -13.11 16.42
N GLY A 55 2.78 -12.66 17.00
CA GLY A 55 3.14 -11.24 17.04
C GLY A 55 3.33 -10.66 15.63
N PHE A 56 4.04 -11.37 14.76
CA PHE A 56 4.23 -10.97 13.38
C PHE A 56 2.94 -11.01 12.56
N ASP A 57 2.08 -12.02 12.76
CA ASP A 57 0.76 -12.06 12.12
C ASP A 57 -0.11 -10.86 12.54
N LYS A 58 -0.08 -10.49 13.83
CA LYS A 58 -0.75 -9.28 14.33
C LYS A 58 -0.19 -8.02 13.69
N LEU A 59 1.14 -7.89 13.61
CA LEU A 59 1.80 -6.74 12.98
C LEU A 59 1.42 -6.62 11.50
N GLN A 60 1.43 -7.75 10.78
CA GLN A 60 1.05 -7.80 9.36
C GLN A 60 -0.43 -7.43 9.14
N SER A 61 -1.29 -7.67 10.13
CA SER A 61 -2.69 -7.25 10.07
C SER A 61 -2.89 -5.74 10.19
N LEU A 62 -1.88 -4.99 10.67
CA LEU A 62 -1.91 -3.54 10.81
C LEU A 62 -1.45 -2.80 9.54
N ASP A 63 -2.00 -3.22 8.41
CA ASP A 63 -1.79 -2.55 7.13
C ASP A 63 -2.54 -1.22 7.12
N SER A 64 -1.80 -0.10 7.18
CA SER A 64 -2.36 1.26 7.23
C SER A 64 -3.34 1.54 6.09
N LYS A 65 -3.03 1.13 4.86
CA LYS A 65 -3.88 1.35 3.68
C LYS A 65 -5.20 0.59 3.80
N LYS A 66 -5.14 -0.68 4.18
CA LYS A 66 -6.34 -1.51 4.37
C LYS A 66 -7.21 -0.97 5.50
N ILE A 67 -6.59 -0.55 6.61
CA ILE A 67 -7.30 0.05 7.74
C ILE A 67 -8.07 1.29 7.30
N ILE A 68 -7.41 2.23 6.60
CA ILE A 68 -8.06 3.44 6.09
C ILE A 68 -9.17 3.10 5.09
N GLU A 69 -8.96 2.11 4.21
CA GLU A 69 -10.00 1.65 3.28
C GLU A 69 -11.22 1.06 3.97
N GLU A 70 -11.03 0.32 5.06
CA GLU A 70 -12.13 -0.21 5.86
C GLU A 70 -12.87 0.89 6.62
N LEU A 71 -12.15 1.84 7.20
CA LEU A 71 -12.75 3.00 7.86
C LEU A 71 -13.57 3.84 6.88
N ASN A 72 -13.08 4.01 5.64
CA ASN A 72 -13.80 4.70 4.55
C ASN A 72 -15.10 4.00 4.12
N LYS A 73 -15.32 2.74 4.50
CA LYS A 73 -16.56 2.00 4.23
C LYS A 73 -17.63 2.18 5.32
N CYS A 74 -17.28 2.68 6.50
CA CYS A 74 -18.20 2.81 7.64
C CYS A 74 -19.35 3.78 7.33
N THR A 75 -20.60 3.37 7.47
CA THR A 75 -21.76 4.22 7.11
C THR A 75 -22.29 5.05 8.28
N SER A 76 -21.69 4.89 9.47
CA SER A 76 -22.07 5.64 10.66
C SER A 76 -20.85 6.03 11.48
N GLN A 77 -20.99 7.11 12.25
CA GLN A 77 -19.96 7.55 13.21
C GLN A 77 -19.68 6.48 14.27
N GLN A 78 -20.73 5.80 14.76
CA GLN A 78 -20.57 4.75 15.76
C GLN A 78 -19.71 3.58 15.24
N GLU A 79 -20.02 3.07 14.04
CA GLU A 79 -19.23 2.00 13.42
C GLU A 79 -17.77 2.42 13.20
N TYR A 80 -17.57 3.65 12.72
CA TYR A 80 -16.25 4.22 12.51
C TYR A 80 -15.45 4.30 13.81
N GLU A 81 -16.00 4.89 14.87
CA GLU A 81 -15.31 5.04 16.15
C GLU A 81 -15.03 3.69 16.83
N THR A 82 -15.94 2.71 16.68
CA THR A 82 -15.69 1.35 17.17
C THR A 82 -14.51 0.70 16.45
N LYS A 83 -14.48 0.71 15.11
CA LYS A 83 -13.37 0.14 14.34
C LYS A 83 -12.05 0.89 14.59
N LYS A 84 -12.09 2.22 14.63
CA LYS A 84 -10.92 3.06 14.95
C LYS A 84 -10.36 2.68 16.32
N ARG A 85 -11.21 2.57 17.35
CA ARG A 85 -10.80 2.14 18.70
C ARG A 85 -10.20 0.73 18.71
N ASP A 86 -10.78 -0.20 17.96
CA ASP A 86 -10.25 -1.56 17.85
C ASP A 86 -8.86 -1.58 17.21
N TYR A 87 -8.64 -0.76 16.16
CA TYR A 87 -7.32 -0.60 15.54
C TYR A 87 -6.31 0.07 16.46
N THR A 88 -6.69 1.15 17.14
CA THR A 88 -5.83 1.80 18.14
C THR A 88 -5.44 0.84 19.25
N ARG A 89 -6.39 0.04 19.77
CA ARG A 89 -6.09 -0.99 20.78
C ARG A 89 -5.07 -2.01 20.28
N LYS A 90 -5.20 -2.48 19.03
CA LYS A 90 -4.23 -3.43 18.45
C LYS A 90 -2.85 -2.79 18.28
N VAL A 91 -2.78 -1.54 17.84
CA VAL A 91 -1.52 -0.79 17.74
C VAL A 91 -0.85 -0.67 19.12
N ASP A 92 -1.62 -0.29 20.14
CA ASP A 92 -1.12 -0.18 21.52
C ASP A 92 -0.66 -1.53 22.07
N GLU A 93 -1.44 -2.59 21.86
CA GLU A 93 -1.07 -3.95 22.26
C GLU A 93 0.27 -4.38 21.64
N ILE A 94 0.49 -4.13 20.36
CA ILE A 94 1.73 -4.49 19.68
C ILE A 94 2.88 -3.59 20.14
N SER A 95 2.68 -2.27 20.21
CA SER A 95 3.72 -1.31 20.62
C SER A 95 4.19 -1.59 22.06
N ASN A 96 3.26 -1.87 22.98
CA ASN A 96 3.57 -2.26 24.36
C ASN A 96 4.26 -3.61 24.47
N ASN A 97 4.26 -4.41 23.40
CA ASN A 97 4.92 -5.70 23.35
C ASN A 97 6.29 -5.62 22.63
N LEU A 98 6.64 -4.46 22.07
CA LEU A 98 7.95 -4.18 21.49
C LEU A 98 8.74 -3.32 22.48
N HIS A 99 9.61 -3.96 23.26
CA HIS A 99 10.49 -3.30 24.22
C HIS A 99 11.93 -3.28 23.69
N PRO A 100 12.32 -2.24 22.92
CA PRO A 100 13.73 -2.00 22.64
C PRO A 100 14.46 -1.70 23.94
N ARG A 101 15.74 -2.06 24.00
CA ARG A 101 16.60 -2.10 25.18
C ARG A 101 16.34 -0.99 26.20
N THR A 102 15.90 -1.38 27.40
CA THR A 102 15.87 -0.53 28.59
C THR A 102 16.80 -1.14 29.65
N GLY A 103 18.11 -0.90 29.53
CA GLY A 103 19.13 -1.51 30.38
C GLY A 103 19.84 -2.68 29.70
N ALA A 104 19.82 -3.87 30.30
CA ALA A 104 20.57 -5.04 29.80
C ALA A 104 19.78 -5.98 28.88
N SER A 105 18.48 -5.73 28.65
CA SER A 105 17.63 -6.63 27.88
C SER A 105 16.64 -5.88 26.97
N SER A 106 16.31 -6.54 25.86
CA SER A 106 15.22 -6.20 24.96
C SER A 106 14.16 -7.31 25.03
N ALA A 107 12.91 -7.00 24.68
CA ALA A 107 11.85 -8.00 24.59
C ALA A 107 10.93 -7.74 23.39
N MET A 108 10.56 -8.81 22.70
CA MET A 108 9.63 -8.77 21.57
C MET A 108 8.47 -9.72 21.86
N PHE A 109 7.25 -9.21 21.82
CA PHE A 109 6.02 -9.97 22.10
C PHE A 109 6.02 -10.69 23.46
N GLY A 110 6.66 -10.08 24.47
CA GLY A 110 6.78 -10.64 25.81
C GLY A 110 7.87 -11.70 25.98
N ILE A 111 8.58 -12.05 24.90
CA ILE A 111 9.74 -12.94 24.95
C ILE A 111 10.95 -12.08 25.28
N CYS A 112 11.62 -12.37 26.39
CA CYS A 112 12.89 -11.72 26.67
C CYS A 112 13.94 -12.21 25.66
N ILE A 113 14.55 -11.27 24.96
CA ILE A 113 15.61 -11.52 24.00
C ILE A 113 16.89 -11.13 24.72
N ILE A 114 17.42 -12.09 25.47
CA ILE A 114 18.75 -11.99 26.08
C ILE A 114 19.70 -12.85 25.24
N TRP A 115 19.73 -12.58 23.94
CA TRP A 115 20.75 -13.15 23.09
C TRP A 115 21.92 -12.20 23.27
N ALA A 116 22.93 -12.63 24.04
CA ALA A 116 24.14 -11.96 24.49
C ALA A 116 24.48 -10.61 23.82
N ASP A 117 25.18 -9.69 24.49
CA ASP A 117 25.63 -8.39 23.94
C ASP A 117 26.30 -8.43 22.52
N ASP A 118 26.63 -9.62 22.00
CA ASP A 118 27.11 -9.91 20.64
C ASP A 118 26.08 -10.48 19.63
N ALA A 119 24.89 -10.92 20.05
CA ALA A 119 23.96 -11.77 19.29
C ALA A 119 22.64 -11.10 18.87
N MET A 120 22.13 -10.10 19.61
CA MET A 120 21.26 -9.09 18.99
C MET A 120 22.17 -8.07 18.31
N SER A 121 22.32 -8.22 16.99
CA SER A 121 22.94 -7.17 16.20
C SER A 121 22.20 -5.85 16.48
N PRO A 122 22.89 -4.71 16.66
CA PRO A 122 22.28 -3.38 16.67
C PRO A 122 21.21 -3.19 15.59
N TYR A 123 21.34 -3.93 14.49
CA TYR A 123 20.35 -4.07 13.44
C TYR A 123 18.95 -4.50 13.90
N VAL A 124 18.80 -5.52 14.77
CA VAL A 124 17.47 -5.99 15.19
C VAL A 124 16.81 -4.99 16.13
N GLU A 125 17.60 -4.32 16.98
CA GLU A 125 17.11 -3.22 17.82
C GLU A 125 16.69 -2.03 16.96
N GLU A 126 17.48 -1.66 15.95
CA GLU A 126 17.13 -0.66 14.94
C GLU A 126 15.79 -1.03 14.26
N LYS A 127 15.58 -2.28 13.88
CA LYS A 127 14.31 -2.74 13.29
C LYS A 127 13.14 -2.68 14.26
N MET A 128 13.34 -3.03 15.52
CA MET A 128 12.29 -2.85 16.54
C MET A 128 11.92 -1.37 16.70
N GLN A 129 12.91 -0.48 16.67
CA GLN A 129 12.68 0.97 16.74
C GLN A 129 11.95 1.49 15.49
N GLU A 130 12.34 1.05 14.29
CA GLU A 130 11.64 1.36 13.05
C GLU A 130 10.17 0.93 13.12
N CYS A 131 9.90 -0.33 13.52
CA CYS A 131 8.53 -0.81 13.67
C CYS A 131 7.73 0.01 14.70
N ARG A 132 8.33 0.41 15.83
CA ARG A 132 7.65 1.28 16.80
C ARG A 132 7.32 2.64 16.19
N ARG A 133 8.23 3.24 15.44
CA ARG A 133 7.99 4.51 14.75
C ARG A 133 6.83 4.39 13.76
N GLU A 134 6.78 3.33 12.97
CA GLU A 134 5.67 3.08 12.04
C GLU A 134 4.33 2.87 12.76
N LEU A 135 4.33 2.17 13.90
CA LEU A 135 3.14 2.01 14.74
C LEU A 135 2.69 3.35 15.34
N ASP A 136 3.63 4.20 15.77
CA ASP A 136 3.34 5.53 16.29
C ASP A 136 2.79 6.45 15.19
N GLU A 137 3.33 6.38 13.97
CA GLU A 137 2.81 7.07 12.80
C GLU A 137 1.38 6.62 12.47
N LEU A 138 1.12 5.31 12.43
CA LEU A 138 -0.22 4.76 12.23
C LEU A 138 -1.18 5.20 13.34
N LYS A 139 -0.74 5.19 14.60
CA LYS A 139 -1.55 5.67 15.73
C LYS A 139 -1.88 7.15 15.59
N SER A 140 -0.91 7.96 15.17
CA SER A 140 -1.08 9.39 14.91
C SER A 140 -2.10 9.63 13.78
N GLN A 141 -1.98 8.91 12.67
CA GLN A 141 -2.95 8.94 11.57
C GLN A 141 -4.35 8.58 12.06
N LEU A 142 -4.50 7.46 12.76
CA LEU A 142 -5.79 7.03 13.31
C LEU A 142 -6.38 8.09 14.24
N THR A 143 -5.57 8.67 15.12
CA THR A 143 -6.03 9.67 16.09
C THR A 143 -6.49 10.96 15.40
N GLY A 144 -5.73 11.43 14.40
CA GLY A 144 -6.04 12.63 13.62
C GLY A 144 -7.26 12.48 12.71
N GLU A 145 -7.56 11.26 12.25
CA GLU A 145 -8.68 11.02 11.34
C GLU A 145 -10.04 11.09 12.02
N LYS A 146 -10.95 11.87 11.43
CA LYS A 146 -12.31 12.10 11.95
C LYS A 146 -13.34 11.56 10.97
N TYR A 147 -14.43 11.02 11.49
CA TYR A 147 -15.56 10.57 10.66
C TYR A 147 -16.09 11.67 9.71
N GLN A 148 -16.05 12.94 10.15
CA GLN A 148 -16.43 14.10 9.34
C GLN A 148 -15.66 14.20 8.02
N HIS A 149 -14.37 13.83 8.01
CA HIS A 149 -13.57 13.82 6.77
C HIS A 149 -14.09 12.79 5.76
N ILE A 150 -14.56 11.63 6.24
CA ILE A 150 -15.10 10.57 5.40
C ILE A 150 -16.46 10.98 4.82
N GLU A 151 -17.31 11.57 5.66
CA GLU A 151 -18.60 12.10 5.24
C GLU A 151 -18.43 13.19 4.18
N GLU A 152 -17.50 14.12 4.41
CA GLU A 152 -17.16 15.16 3.46
C GLU A 152 -16.63 14.59 2.14
N LEU A 153 -15.71 13.62 2.20
CA LEU A 153 -15.17 12.98 1.01
C LEU A 153 -16.27 12.26 0.19
N ARG A 154 -17.23 11.62 0.85
CA ARG A 154 -18.39 11.01 0.17
C ARG A 154 -19.27 12.05 -0.51
N ARG A 155 -19.57 13.15 0.18
CA ARG A 155 -20.33 14.26 -0.37
C ARG A 155 -19.64 14.84 -1.60
N LEU A 156 -18.33 15.10 -1.50
CA LEU A 156 -17.54 15.64 -2.61
C LEU A 156 -17.50 14.69 -3.80
N LYS A 157 -17.34 13.37 -3.59
CA LYS A 157 -17.41 12.37 -4.68
C LYS A 157 -18.78 12.31 -5.35
N LEU A 158 -19.86 12.48 -4.60
CA LEU A 158 -21.20 12.55 -5.17
C LEU A 158 -21.35 13.81 -6.04
N GLU A 159 -20.89 14.96 -5.54
CA GLU A 159 -20.89 16.22 -6.27
C GLU A 159 -20.02 16.14 -7.54
N GLN A 160 -18.83 15.56 -7.46
CA GLN A 160 -17.95 15.29 -8.60
C GLN A 160 -18.70 14.52 -9.70
N LYS A 161 -19.34 13.40 -9.34
CA LYS A 161 -20.10 12.58 -10.30
C LYS A 161 -21.24 13.36 -10.96
N GLN A 162 -21.89 14.26 -10.22
CA GLN A 162 -22.93 15.13 -10.77
C GLN A 162 -22.35 16.17 -11.73
N ILE A 163 -21.20 16.78 -11.40
CA ILE A 163 -20.50 17.73 -12.27
C ILE A 163 -20.05 17.05 -13.57
N GLU A 164 -19.37 15.90 -13.48
CA GLU A 164 -18.91 15.13 -14.64
C GLU A 164 -20.07 14.76 -15.57
N LYS A 165 -21.22 14.34 -15.01
CA LYS A 165 -22.43 14.06 -15.79
C LYS A 165 -22.94 15.29 -16.55
N ARG A 166 -22.91 16.48 -15.95
CA ARG A 166 -23.31 17.72 -16.63
C ARG A 166 -22.33 18.10 -17.74
N ILE A 167 -21.02 17.98 -17.49
CA ILE A 167 -19.98 18.20 -18.51
C ILE A 167 -20.21 17.26 -19.70
N GLN A 168 -20.43 15.97 -19.45
CA GLN A 168 -20.66 14.97 -20.49
C GLN A 168 -21.94 15.27 -21.29
N GLU A 169 -23.03 15.64 -20.62
CA GLU A 169 -24.28 15.98 -21.28
C GLU A 169 -24.16 17.26 -22.13
N ASN A 170 -23.47 18.29 -21.62
CA ASN A 170 -23.21 19.52 -22.36
C ASN A 170 -22.27 19.27 -23.55
N LYS A 171 -21.23 18.44 -23.39
CA LYS A 171 -20.37 17.96 -24.49
C LYS A 171 -21.22 17.27 -25.57
N ARG A 172 -22.11 16.37 -25.17
CA ARG A 172 -23.01 15.64 -26.08
C ARG A 172 -23.92 16.60 -26.84
N LYS A 173 -24.53 17.58 -26.16
CA LYS A 173 -25.34 18.63 -26.80
C LYS A 173 -24.51 19.48 -27.76
N ALA A 174 -23.33 19.96 -27.34
CA ALA A 174 -22.45 20.80 -28.15
C ALA A 174 -21.99 20.10 -29.43
N SER A 175 -21.77 18.78 -29.35
CA SER A 175 -21.37 17.95 -30.49
C SER A 175 -22.47 17.79 -31.55
N LYS A 176 -23.75 17.96 -31.18
CA LYS A 176 -24.91 17.83 -32.07
C LYS A 176 -25.44 19.20 -32.53
N GLU A 177 -25.12 20.25 -31.78
CA GLU A 177 -25.51 21.62 -32.09
C GLU A 177 -24.82 22.11 -33.37
N LYS A 178 -25.60 22.71 -34.26
CA LYS A 178 -25.17 23.26 -35.55
C LYS A 178 -25.00 24.77 -35.49
N ASP A 179 -25.75 25.44 -34.62
CA ASP A 179 -25.65 26.89 -34.41
C ASP A 179 -24.37 27.22 -33.64
N PRO A 180 -23.42 27.99 -34.22
CA PRO A 180 -22.18 28.36 -33.56
C PRO A 180 -22.39 29.09 -32.23
N THR A 181 -23.43 29.91 -32.12
CA THR A 181 -23.72 30.71 -30.92
C THR A 181 -24.20 29.80 -29.79
N LYS A 182 -25.10 28.87 -30.08
CA LYS A 182 -25.58 27.89 -29.09
C LYS A 182 -24.49 26.91 -28.69
N ARG A 183 -23.61 26.53 -29.63
CA ARG A 183 -22.43 25.71 -29.32
C ARG A 183 -21.46 26.44 -28.40
N ALA A 184 -21.20 27.73 -28.64
CA ALA A 184 -20.35 28.54 -27.77
C ALA A 184 -20.95 28.66 -26.35
N ALA A 185 -22.27 28.83 -26.23
CA ALA A 185 -22.94 28.84 -24.92
C ALA A 185 -22.78 27.50 -24.17
N LEU A 186 -22.86 26.36 -24.86
CA LEU A 186 -22.63 25.04 -24.25
C LEU A 186 -21.17 24.84 -23.84
N LEU A 187 -20.21 25.40 -24.59
CA LEU A 187 -18.80 25.40 -24.21
C LEU A 187 -18.55 26.23 -22.94
N LEU A 188 -19.19 27.39 -22.79
CA LEU A 188 -19.13 28.19 -21.56
C LEU A 188 -19.65 27.40 -20.36
N LEU A 189 -20.78 26.69 -20.50
CA LEU A 189 -21.30 25.83 -19.42
C LEU A 189 -20.32 24.70 -19.05
N ILE A 190 -19.62 24.13 -20.03
CA ILE A 190 -18.58 23.11 -19.79
C ILE A 190 -17.40 23.70 -19.02
N GLU A 191 -16.97 24.92 -19.36
CA GLU A 191 -15.91 25.63 -18.62
C GLU A 191 -16.32 25.98 -17.19
N GLU A 192 -17.56 26.43 -16.99
CA GLU A 192 -18.11 26.73 -15.65
C GLU A 192 -18.20 25.47 -14.78
N ASP A 193 -18.69 24.36 -15.32
CA ASP A 193 -18.69 23.08 -14.62
C ASP A 193 -17.26 22.55 -14.42
N GLY A 194 -16.33 22.84 -15.33
CA GLY A 194 -14.90 22.56 -15.17
C GLY A 194 -14.31 23.25 -13.94
N LYS A 195 -14.58 24.55 -13.75
CA LYS A 195 -14.15 25.28 -12.53
C LYS A 195 -14.71 24.66 -11.26
N LYS A 196 -15.99 24.26 -11.27
CA LYS A 196 -16.61 23.55 -10.12
C LYS A 196 -15.95 22.20 -9.86
N LEU A 197 -15.56 21.47 -10.92
CA LEU A 197 -14.84 20.21 -10.80
C LEU A 197 -13.45 20.42 -10.18
N GLU A 198 -12.73 21.44 -10.62
CA GLU A 198 -11.42 21.81 -10.07
C GLU A 198 -11.52 22.12 -8.57
N ASP A 199 -12.47 22.99 -8.19
CA ASP A 199 -12.70 23.34 -6.78
C ASP A 199 -13.08 22.12 -5.94
N ASN A 200 -13.92 21.23 -6.47
CA ASN A 200 -14.30 19.99 -5.80
C ASN A 200 -13.09 19.06 -5.62
N LEU A 201 -12.27 18.87 -6.64
CA LEU A 201 -11.06 18.05 -6.57
C LEU A 201 -10.00 18.64 -5.63
N ARG A 202 -9.85 19.97 -5.57
CA ARG A 202 -9.00 20.64 -4.57
C ARG A 202 -9.48 20.41 -3.15
N LYS A 203 -10.80 20.52 -2.90
CA LYS A 203 -11.38 20.19 -1.59
C LYS A 203 -11.14 18.73 -1.23
N GLN A 204 -11.30 17.81 -2.18
CA GLN A 204 -10.96 16.40 -1.96
C GLN A 204 -9.47 16.24 -1.64
N GLN A 205 -8.57 16.90 -2.35
CA GLN A 205 -7.12 16.81 -2.12
C GLN A 205 -6.69 17.33 -0.74
N ALA A 206 -7.40 18.30 -0.18
CA ALA A 206 -7.13 18.82 1.15
C ALA A 206 -7.53 17.87 2.30
N ILE A 207 -8.32 16.82 2.02
CA ILE A 207 -8.74 15.84 3.03
C ILE A 207 -7.61 14.81 3.22
N PRO A 208 -7.13 14.58 4.46
CA PRO A 208 -5.97 13.70 4.70
C PRO A 208 -6.15 12.25 4.20
N THR A 209 -7.36 11.69 4.23
CA THR A 209 -7.67 10.36 3.68
C THR A 209 -7.75 10.30 2.15
N SER A 210 -7.65 11.42 1.45
CA SER A 210 -7.80 11.47 0.00
C SER A 210 -6.59 10.88 -0.71
N LYS A 211 -6.84 10.15 -1.80
CA LYS A 211 -5.79 9.54 -2.64
C LYS A 211 -5.40 10.42 -3.84
N ILE A 212 -5.81 11.69 -3.87
CA ILE A 212 -5.53 12.60 -4.99
C ILE A 212 -4.08 13.10 -4.92
N ASN A 213 -3.26 12.59 -5.83
CA ASN A 213 -1.83 12.92 -5.96
C ASN A 213 -1.50 13.68 -7.26
N PHE A 214 -2.51 14.15 -7.99
CA PHE A 214 -2.34 14.93 -9.21
C PHE A 214 -2.72 16.40 -8.96
N ASP A 215 -2.32 17.28 -9.87
CA ASP A 215 -2.75 18.69 -9.88
C ASP A 215 -4.17 18.81 -10.45
N PRO A 216 -5.18 19.18 -9.63
CA PRO A 216 -6.56 19.34 -10.09
C PRO A 216 -6.71 20.35 -11.22
N SER A 217 -5.92 21.43 -11.19
CA SER A 217 -6.00 22.51 -12.18
C SER A 217 -5.57 22.00 -13.54
N LYS A 218 -4.41 21.35 -13.58
CA LYS A 218 -3.89 20.72 -14.80
C LYS A 218 -4.86 19.67 -15.35
N TYR A 219 -5.34 18.75 -14.51
CA TYR A 219 -6.27 17.70 -14.91
C TYR A 219 -7.53 18.26 -15.57
N VAL A 220 -8.17 19.25 -14.95
CA VAL A 220 -9.38 19.88 -15.50
C VAL A 220 -9.05 20.66 -16.78
N SER A 221 -7.94 21.41 -16.82
CA SER A 221 -7.55 22.17 -18.00
C SER A 221 -7.34 21.28 -19.23
N ASP A 222 -6.61 20.16 -19.07
CA ASP A 222 -6.33 19.17 -20.13
C ASP A 222 -7.65 18.54 -20.63
N MET A 223 -8.57 18.22 -19.71
CA MET A 223 -9.88 17.67 -20.04
C MET A 223 -10.72 18.64 -20.87
N ILE A 224 -10.81 19.92 -20.45
CA ILE A 224 -11.58 20.95 -21.16
C ILE A 224 -10.97 21.25 -22.52
N GLU A 225 -9.65 21.31 -22.62
CA GLU A 225 -8.94 21.50 -23.90
C GLU A 225 -9.22 20.33 -24.87
N GLY A 226 -9.21 19.09 -24.36
CA GLY A 226 -9.60 17.91 -25.12
C GLY A 226 -11.02 18.01 -25.69
N ILE A 227 -11.98 18.45 -24.86
CA ILE A 227 -13.37 18.67 -25.30
C ILE A 227 -13.45 19.72 -26.42
N LYS A 228 -12.76 20.86 -26.27
CA LYS A 228 -12.74 21.91 -27.30
C LYS A 228 -12.19 21.40 -28.63
N LYS A 229 -11.03 20.73 -28.60
CA LYS A 229 -10.39 20.15 -29.79
C LYS A 229 -11.30 19.14 -30.50
N ALA A 230 -11.98 18.27 -29.75
CA ALA A 230 -12.92 17.29 -30.31
C ALA A 230 -14.10 17.97 -31.04
N LEU A 231 -14.63 19.05 -30.46
CA LEU A 231 -15.75 19.80 -31.05
C LEU A 231 -15.33 20.63 -32.28
N GLU A 232 -14.11 21.16 -32.31
CA GLU A 232 -13.54 21.87 -33.45
C GLU A 232 -13.25 20.95 -34.65
N LYS A 233 -12.66 19.77 -34.41
CA LYS A 233 -12.42 18.77 -35.46
C LYS A 233 -13.72 18.37 -36.16
N LYS A 234 -14.80 18.19 -35.39
CA LYS A 234 -16.13 17.89 -35.94
C LYS A 234 -16.74 19.04 -36.73
N ALA A 235 -16.44 20.30 -36.38
CA ALA A 235 -16.90 21.47 -37.13
C ALA A 235 -16.22 21.59 -38.50
N ARG A 236 -14.94 21.21 -38.61
CA ARG A 236 -14.14 21.27 -39.84
C ARG A 236 -14.33 20.08 -40.79
N GLY A 237 -14.90 18.97 -40.30
CA GLY A 237 -15.08 17.73 -41.07
C GLY A 237 -16.24 17.71 -42.07
N ASN A 238 -16.90 18.85 -42.36
CA ASN A 238 -18.07 18.90 -43.24
C ASN A 238 -17.92 19.82 -44.47
N SER A 239 -16.68 20.17 -44.84
CA SER A 239 -16.40 20.82 -46.12
C SER A 239 -15.25 20.12 -46.87
N GLY A 240 -15.60 19.36 -47.91
CA GLY A 240 -14.68 18.96 -48.98
C GLY A 240 -14.37 17.46 -49.04
N GLY A 241 -15.09 16.74 -49.89
CA GLY A 241 -14.77 15.35 -50.22
C GLY A 241 -15.62 14.72 -51.33
N ASP A 242 -16.17 15.51 -52.27
CA ASP A 242 -16.59 14.96 -53.56
C ASP A 242 -15.34 14.77 -54.43
N GLY A 243 -14.91 13.52 -54.54
CA GLY A 243 -13.77 13.09 -55.34
C GLY A 243 -13.96 11.63 -55.73
N ASN A 244 -14.71 11.42 -56.80
CA ASN A 244 -14.97 10.16 -57.48
C ASN A 244 -13.69 9.39 -57.87
N SER A 245 -13.68 8.08 -57.60
CA SER A 245 -13.13 6.96 -58.40
C SER A 245 -12.40 5.89 -57.56
N GLY A 246 -12.72 4.60 -57.81
CA GLY A 246 -11.77 3.50 -57.62
C GLY A 246 -12.22 2.34 -56.74
N SER A 247 -12.94 1.42 -57.36
CA SER A 247 -13.04 -0.02 -57.09
C SER A 247 -12.00 -0.66 -56.13
N GLY A 248 -12.49 -1.49 -55.20
CA GLY A 248 -11.87 -2.78 -54.88
C GLY A 248 -11.27 -2.97 -53.48
N GLY A 249 -11.71 -4.03 -52.79
CA GLY A 249 -10.86 -4.78 -51.87
C GLY A 249 -11.10 -4.56 -50.39
N GLY A 250 -11.89 -5.46 -49.80
CA GLY A 250 -12.12 -5.54 -48.35
C GLY A 250 -10.84 -5.66 -47.53
N GLY A 251 -10.83 -4.97 -46.40
CA GLY A 251 -9.79 -5.09 -45.38
C GLY A 251 -10.27 -4.41 -44.10
N ASN A 252 -10.59 -5.22 -43.09
CA ASN A 252 -10.93 -4.83 -41.73
C ASN A 252 -10.02 -3.71 -41.20
N ARG A 253 -10.46 -2.45 -41.31
CA ARG A 253 -9.92 -1.35 -40.52
C ARG A 253 -10.91 -1.08 -39.39
N ARG A 254 -10.68 -1.73 -38.25
CA ARG A 254 -11.20 -1.24 -36.97
C ARG A 254 -10.70 0.20 -36.84
N ASN A 255 -11.65 1.12 -36.79
CA ASN A 255 -11.42 2.53 -36.51
C ASN A 255 -10.64 2.61 -35.19
N PRO A 256 -9.42 3.18 -35.14
CA PRO A 256 -8.74 3.37 -33.88
C PRO A 256 -9.54 4.39 -33.07
N THR A 257 -9.93 4.00 -31.87
CA THR A 257 -10.49 4.82 -30.80
C THR A 257 -9.81 6.19 -30.80
N ASP A 258 -10.58 7.29 -30.82
CA ASP A 258 -10.05 8.66 -30.82
C ASP A 258 -9.26 8.86 -29.51
N PRO A 259 -7.94 9.05 -29.54
CA PRO A 259 -7.12 9.18 -28.34
C PRO A 259 -7.35 10.49 -27.58
N ASN A 260 -8.31 11.34 -28.00
CA ASN A 260 -8.64 12.62 -27.38
C ASN A 260 -9.99 12.65 -26.64
N ASP A 261 -10.64 11.51 -26.43
CA ASP A 261 -11.84 11.48 -25.58
C ASP A 261 -11.50 11.09 -24.14
N PRO A 262 -11.48 12.04 -23.18
CA PRO A 262 -11.18 11.76 -21.77
C PRO A 262 -12.27 10.96 -21.05
N PHE A 263 -13.39 10.65 -21.71
CA PHE A 263 -14.51 9.90 -21.13
C PHE A 263 -14.81 8.58 -21.86
N ASP A 264 -14.02 8.23 -22.88
CA ASP A 264 -14.17 6.95 -23.58
C ASP A 264 -13.37 5.87 -22.83
N SER A 265 -13.74 5.69 -21.56
CA SER A 265 -13.36 4.52 -20.78
C SER A 265 -14.32 3.40 -21.15
N ASP A 266 -13.77 2.35 -21.76
CA ASP A 266 -14.39 1.08 -22.13
C ASP A 266 -15.68 0.79 -21.34
N SER A 267 -16.82 0.98 -22.00
CA SER A 267 -18.09 0.41 -21.61
C SER A 267 -18.02 -1.11 -21.86
N ASP A 268 -17.51 -1.84 -20.87
CA ASP A 268 -17.70 -3.28 -20.75
C ASP A 268 -19.20 -3.55 -20.63
N ASN A 269 -19.81 -3.83 -21.78
CA ASN A 269 -21.20 -4.24 -21.90
C ASN A 269 -21.20 -5.60 -22.59
N ASN A 270 -21.04 -6.68 -21.82
CA ASN A 270 -21.26 -8.05 -22.29
C ASN A 270 -22.12 -8.81 -21.27
N ASN A 271 -23.43 -8.65 -21.44
CA ASN A 271 -24.39 -9.72 -21.18
C ASN A 271 -24.56 -10.48 -22.51
N ASP A 272 -23.89 -11.63 -22.67
CA ASP A 272 -24.50 -12.87 -23.18
C ASP A 272 -23.54 -14.06 -23.04
N PRO A 273 -24.06 -15.29 -22.82
CA PRO A 273 -23.29 -16.51 -22.57
C PRO A 273 -22.95 -17.27 -23.86
N ASP A 274 -22.01 -18.20 -23.76
CA ASP A 274 -21.56 -19.17 -24.78
C ASP A 274 -20.69 -18.62 -25.93
N GLY A 275 -19.39 -18.92 -25.86
CA GLY A 275 -18.46 -18.63 -26.95
C GLY A 275 -17.00 -18.92 -26.62
N ASN A 276 -16.69 -20.20 -26.46
CA ASN A 276 -15.36 -20.78 -26.34
C ASN A 276 -14.34 -20.16 -27.33
N ASN A 277 -13.29 -19.50 -26.84
CA ASN A 277 -12.04 -19.31 -27.60
C ASN A 277 -10.84 -18.95 -26.71
N ASN A 278 -9.93 -19.92 -26.59
CA ASN A 278 -8.57 -19.81 -26.08
C ASN A 278 -7.79 -18.67 -26.75
N LYS A 279 -7.50 -17.59 -26.03
CA LYS A 279 -6.37 -16.70 -26.29
C LYS A 279 -5.70 -16.29 -24.98
N THR A 280 -4.54 -16.90 -24.73
CA THR A 280 -3.59 -16.52 -23.68
C THR A 280 -3.24 -15.02 -23.75
N PRO A 281 -3.28 -14.27 -22.63
CA PRO A 281 -2.85 -12.88 -22.62
C PRO A 281 -1.32 -12.79 -22.62
N ARG A 282 -0.83 -11.91 -23.49
CA ARG A 282 0.58 -11.55 -23.68
C ARG A 282 1.03 -10.66 -22.52
N ASN A 283 2.04 -11.13 -21.76
CA ASN A 283 2.72 -10.39 -20.70
C ASN A 283 3.14 -8.98 -21.15
N LYS A 284 2.44 -7.96 -20.66
CA LYS A 284 2.99 -6.61 -20.51
C LYS A 284 3.27 -6.42 -19.02
N ARG A 285 4.56 -6.45 -18.66
CA ARG A 285 5.06 -6.05 -17.34
C ARG A 285 4.55 -4.64 -17.06
N LYS A 286 3.59 -4.53 -16.14
CA LYS A 286 3.30 -3.28 -15.42
C LYS A 286 4.48 -3.07 -14.45
N LYS A 287 5.00 -1.85 -14.48
CA LYS A 287 5.98 -1.35 -13.52
C LYS A 287 5.19 -1.05 -12.26
N ASP A 288 5.43 -1.85 -11.23
CA ASP A 288 4.82 -1.72 -9.90
C ASP A 288 5.44 -0.50 -9.20
N ASP A 289 4.74 0.62 -9.20
CA ASP A 289 4.97 1.71 -8.26
C ASP A 289 3.69 1.82 -7.39
N ASP A 290 3.88 2.07 -6.09
CA ASP A 290 2.89 2.28 -5.01
C ASP A 290 2.61 1.12 -4.03
N ASN A 291 3.25 -0.04 -4.16
CA ASN A 291 3.16 -1.12 -3.15
C ASN A 291 4.19 -1.01 -2.00
N GLN A 292 4.95 0.11 -1.97
CA GLN A 292 6.23 0.19 -1.26
C GLN A 292 6.12 0.30 0.27
N SER A 293 5.09 0.92 0.84
CA SER A 293 5.09 1.14 2.32
C SER A 293 4.84 -0.13 3.13
N ASN A 294 4.12 -1.13 2.60
CA ASN A 294 3.86 -2.40 3.31
C ASN A 294 4.69 -3.57 2.75
N GLN A 295 5.21 -3.44 1.52
CA GLN A 295 6.36 -4.25 1.12
C GLN A 295 7.57 -3.93 1.99
N GLN A 296 7.75 -2.69 2.47
CA GLN A 296 8.81 -2.37 3.41
C GLN A 296 8.71 -3.19 4.70
N LEU A 297 7.56 -3.30 5.36
CA LEU A 297 7.39 -4.19 6.54
C LEU A 297 7.70 -5.68 6.26
N ILE A 298 7.31 -6.19 5.09
CA ILE A 298 7.57 -7.58 4.69
C ILE A 298 9.05 -7.77 4.27
N ILE A 299 9.63 -6.78 3.60
CA ILE A 299 11.06 -6.73 3.26
C ILE A 299 11.88 -6.55 4.53
N PHE A 300 11.42 -5.82 5.55
CA PHE A 300 12.15 -5.63 6.81
C PHE A 300 12.16 -6.89 7.66
N ALA A 301 11.08 -7.65 7.72
CA ALA A 301 11.08 -8.94 8.41
C ALA A 301 11.88 -10.01 7.63
N VAL A 302 11.81 -10.02 6.29
CA VAL A 302 12.63 -10.90 5.44
C VAL A 302 14.11 -10.50 5.48
N VAL A 303 14.43 -9.22 5.47
CA VAL A 303 15.81 -8.71 5.61
C VAL A 303 16.29 -8.91 7.05
N ALA A 304 15.47 -8.81 8.08
CA ALA A 304 15.86 -9.16 9.45
C ALA A 304 16.22 -10.64 9.59
N LEU A 305 15.45 -11.54 8.97
CA LEU A 305 15.77 -12.97 8.97
C LEU A 305 16.97 -13.30 8.05
N VAL A 306 17.10 -12.65 6.89
CA VAL A 306 18.26 -12.82 5.98
C VAL A 306 19.53 -12.18 6.56
N VAL A 307 19.43 -11.10 7.34
CA VAL A 307 20.55 -10.47 8.05
C VAL A 307 20.94 -11.29 9.29
N LEU A 308 19.98 -11.86 10.01
CA LEU A 308 20.27 -12.89 11.02
C LEU A 308 21.01 -14.09 10.39
N PHE A 309 20.57 -14.55 9.21
CA PHE A 309 21.21 -15.62 8.45
C PHE A 309 22.62 -15.27 7.94
N LEU A 310 22.86 -14.02 7.50
CA LEU A 310 24.16 -13.57 6.98
C LEU A 310 25.16 -13.22 8.09
N LEU A 311 24.72 -12.62 9.20
CA LEU A 311 25.60 -12.27 10.32
C LEU A 311 26.03 -13.48 11.14
N MET A 312 25.17 -14.50 11.24
CA MET A 312 25.52 -15.75 11.93
C MET A 312 26.45 -16.65 11.11
N ASN A 313 26.52 -16.47 9.79
CA ASN A 313 27.49 -17.14 8.91
C ASN A 313 28.83 -16.39 8.77
N GLN A 314 29.00 -15.20 9.34
CA GLN A 314 30.21 -14.37 9.15
C GLN A 314 31.17 -14.31 10.35
N LYS A 315 30.79 -14.77 11.55
CA LYS A 315 31.69 -14.83 12.71
C LYS A 315 32.40 -16.19 12.83
N ASP A 316 33.15 -16.56 11.79
CA ASP A 316 34.29 -17.49 11.87
C ASP A 316 35.64 -16.73 11.86
N SER A 317 35.66 -15.49 12.38
CA SER A 317 36.89 -14.76 12.61
C SER A 317 37.48 -15.13 13.96
N GLN A 318 38.35 -16.16 13.90
CA GLN A 318 39.35 -16.66 14.85
C GLN A 318 39.31 -16.19 16.32
N PRO A 319 39.42 -17.11 17.30
CA PRO A 319 39.58 -16.73 18.69
C PRO A 319 40.84 -15.89 18.87
N ARG A 320 40.69 -14.65 19.35
CA ARG A 320 41.81 -13.89 19.93
C ARG A 320 42.26 -14.63 21.17
N SER A 321 43.28 -15.47 21.01
CA SER A 321 44.11 -15.93 22.11
C SER A 321 44.68 -14.72 22.83
N ARG A 322 44.23 -14.48 24.07
CA ARG A 322 44.94 -13.67 25.06
C ARG A 322 44.97 -14.48 26.36
N TYR A 323 45.78 -15.54 26.34
CA TYR A 323 46.57 -15.87 27.52
C TYR A 323 47.92 -15.20 27.29
N GLU A 324 48.11 -14.03 27.89
CA GLU A 324 49.44 -13.52 28.17
C GLU A 324 49.47 -13.36 29.69
N TYR A 325 49.94 -14.43 30.33
CA TYR A 325 50.48 -14.36 31.68
C TYR A 325 51.70 -13.45 31.60
N ASP A 326 51.67 -12.34 32.32
CA ASP A 326 52.89 -11.66 32.75
C ASP A 326 52.96 -11.70 34.28
N TYR A 327 54.19 -11.91 34.72
CA TYR A 327 54.71 -12.33 36.03
C TYR A 327 54.19 -11.60 37.27
#